data_AF-A0A6N6Q5H0-F1
#
_entry.id   AF-A0A6N6Q5H0-F1
#
_cell.length_a   1.000
_cell.length_b   1.000
_cell.length_c   1.000
_cell.angle_alpha   90.00
_cell.angle_beta   90.00
_cell.angle_gamma   90.00
#
_symmetry.space_group_name_H-M   'P 1'
#
loop_
_entity.id
_entity.type
_entity.pdbx_description
1 polymer ?
#
loop_
_entity_poly.entity_id
_entity_poly.type
_entity_poly.pdbx_seq_one_letter_code
_entity_poly.pdbx_strand_id
1 'polypeptide(L)'
;MAPPPQEGFDPVRRRREGRTVRPRHPHVHSERHAFVNFNPRVREGVTVHSRRSMLKAGLAGLAGISFPDLLRLRADAAATGRPMGGNKSVILLWMTGGPSHIDTWDVKPDAPSEIRGPFKNIPTRIPGV
;
A
#
# COMPACT_ATOMS: atom_id res chain seq x y z
N MET A 1 -63.57 26.59 -53.08
CA MET A 1 -62.43 25.68 -52.92
C MET A 1 -61.31 26.46 -52.23
N ALA A 2 -61.16 26.28 -50.91
CA ALA A 2 -60.13 26.92 -50.11
C ALA A 2 -59.14 25.83 -49.64
N PRO A 3 -57.82 26.08 -49.67
CA PRO A 3 -56.83 25.07 -49.31
C PRO A 3 -56.80 24.81 -47.79
N PRO A 4 -56.56 23.55 -47.35
CA PRO A 4 -56.44 23.22 -45.93
C PRO A 4 -55.17 23.84 -45.30
N PRO A 5 -55.20 24.17 -44.00
CA PRO A 5 -54.09 24.79 -43.29
C PRO A 5 -52.89 23.83 -43.19
N GLN A 6 -51.70 24.37 -43.49
CA GLN A 6 -50.42 23.65 -43.49
C GLN A 6 -49.95 23.44 -42.04
N GLU A 7 -49.88 22.19 -41.59
CA GLU A 7 -49.29 21.82 -40.29
C GLU A 7 -47.80 22.15 -40.26
N GLY A 8 -47.41 22.98 -39.28
CA GLY A 8 -46.05 23.46 -39.11
C GLY A 8 -45.06 22.34 -38.78
N PHE A 9 -44.00 22.28 -39.57
CA PHE A 9 -42.81 21.47 -39.33
C PHE A 9 -42.12 21.93 -38.04
N ASP A 10 -42.21 21.13 -36.97
CA ASP A 10 -41.51 21.36 -35.70
C ASP A 10 -40.14 20.64 -35.69
N PRO A 11 -39.01 21.36 -35.81
CA PRO A 11 -37.67 20.77 -35.85
C PRO A 11 -37.20 20.25 -34.48
N VAL A 12 -37.90 20.54 -33.39
CA VAL A 12 -37.46 20.19 -32.02
C VAL A 12 -37.83 18.75 -31.65
N ARG A 13 -38.84 18.17 -32.30
CA ARG A 13 -39.33 16.81 -31.98
C ARG A 13 -38.42 15.67 -32.47
N ARG A 14 -37.46 15.94 -33.36
CA ARG A 14 -36.56 14.92 -33.96
C ARG A 14 -35.23 14.73 -33.23
N ARG A 15 -35.00 15.38 -32.08
CA ARG A 15 -33.73 15.33 -31.34
C ARG A 15 -33.76 14.42 -30.10
N ARG A 16 -34.70 13.47 -30.02
CA ARG A 16 -34.83 12.52 -28.90
C ARG A 16 -34.60 11.04 -29.24
N GLU A 17 -34.28 10.71 -30.49
CA GLU A 17 -33.95 9.33 -30.89
C GLU A 17 -32.57 9.31 -31.53
N GLY A 18 -31.60 8.63 -30.90
CA GLY A 18 -30.29 8.37 -31.52
C GLY A 18 -29.04 8.62 -30.68
N ARG A 19 -29.08 8.55 -29.34
CA ARG A 19 -27.84 8.43 -28.54
C ARG A 19 -27.89 7.18 -27.66
N THR A 20 -27.74 6.03 -28.29
CA THR A 20 -27.35 4.80 -27.59
C THR A 20 -25.96 5.03 -26.99
N VAL A 21 -25.91 5.26 -25.69
CA VAL A 21 -24.66 5.28 -24.93
C VAL A 21 -24.10 3.86 -24.99
N ARG A 22 -23.11 3.62 -25.85
CA ARG A 22 -22.38 2.35 -25.85
C ARG A 22 -21.78 2.14 -24.45
N PRO A 23 -21.98 0.97 -23.81
CA PRO A 23 -21.29 0.69 -22.57
C PRO A 23 -19.78 0.72 -22.84
N ARG A 24 -19.04 1.54 -22.09
CA ARG A 24 -17.57 1.48 -22.13
C ARG A 24 -17.15 0.11 -21.62
N HIS A 25 -16.47 -0.68 -22.45
CA HIS A 25 -15.75 -1.85 -21.95
C HIS A 25 -14.73 -1.36 -20.92
N PRO A 26 -14.68 -1.94 -19.71
CA PRO A 26 -13.60 -1.65 -18.78
C PRO A 26 -12.30 -2.11 -19.40
N HIS A 27 -11.38 -1.19 -19.66
CA HIS A 27 -10.01 -1.52 -20.02
C HIS A 27 -9.36 -2.21 -18.82
N VAL A 28 -9.25 -3.54 -18.88
CA VAL A 28 -8.51 -4.32 -17.89
C VAL A 28 -7.04 -4.23 -18.25
N HIS A 29 -6.33 -3.27 -17.69
CA HIS A 29 -4.87 -3.22 -17.78
C HIS A 29 -4.30 -4.40 -16.98
N SER A 30 -3.92 -5.45 -17.68
CA SER A 30 -3.19 -6.61 -17.16
C SER A 30 -1.68 -6.34 -17.22
N GLU A 31 -1.20 -5.32 -16.51
CA GLU A 31 0.23 -5.22 -16.24
C GLU A 31 0.55 -5.96 -14.95
N ARG A 32 1.45 -6.95 -15.03
CA ARG A 32 1.91 -7.70 -13.86
C ARG A 32 2.83 -6.81 -13.03
N HIS A 33 2.26 -6.09 -12.09
CA HIS A 33 2.98 -5.28 -11.10
C HIS A 33 3.07 -6.04 -9.76
N ALA A 34 3.95 -5.61 -8.86
CA ALA A 34 4.21 -6.27 -7.57
C ALA A 34 2.95 -6.40 -6.67
N PHE A 35 1.88 -5.68 -6.99
CA PHE A 35 0.63 -5.64 -6.22
C PHE A 35 -0.55 -6.35 -6.89
N VAL A 36 -0.33 -7.20 -7.90
CA VAL A 36 -1.42 -7.99 -8.54
C VAL A 36 -2.26 -8.80 -7.54
N ASN A 37 -1.66 -9.19 -6.41
CA ASN A 37 -2.33 -9.94 -5.34
C ASN A 37 -3.03 -9.03 -4.31
N PHE A 38 -2.87 -7.71 -4.40
CA PHE A 38 -3.51 -6.74 -3.53
C PHE A 38 -4.59 -5.99 -4.32
N ASN A 39 -5.64 -6.73 -4.70
CA ASN A 39 -6.76 -6.19 -5.45
C ASN A 39 -7.92 -5.86 -4.48
N PRO A 40 -8.06 -4.60 -4.01
CA PRO A 40 -9.11 -4.22 -3.05
C PRO A 40 -10.53 -4.35 -3.62
N ARG A 41 -10.68 -4.56 -4.94
CA ARG A 41 -11.97 -4.77 -5.59
C ARG A 41 -12.44 -6.23 -5.56
N VAL A 42 -11.55 -7.17 -5.25
CA VAL A 42 -11.92 -8.58 -5.06
C VAL A 42 -12.31 -8.76 -3.61
N ARG A 43 -13.50 -9.33 -3.36
CA ARG A 43 -13.89 -9.76 -2.01
C ARG A 43 -12.98 -10.92 -1.57
N GLU A 44 -11.84 -10.58 -0.97
CA GLU A 44 -10.92 -11.51 -0.31
C GLU A 44 -11.06 -11.41 1.22
N GLY A 45 -10.86 -12.52 1.93
CA GLY A 45 -10.93 -12.55 3.40
C GLY A 45 -11.34 -13.91 3.95
N VAL A 46 -11.82 -13.94 5.20
CA VAL A 46 -12.43 -15.12 5.86
C VAL A 46 -13.85 -15.32 5.32
N THR A 47 -13.93 -15.56 4.00
CA THR A 47 -15.17 -15.80 3.27
C THR A 47 -14.99 -17.06 2.42
N VAL A 48 -16.05 -17.76 2.06
CA VAL A 48 -15.96 -19.04 1.32
C VAL A 48 -16.32 -18.86 -0.16
N HIS A 49 -15.88 -17.75 -0.77
CA HIS A 49 -16.20 -17.44 -2.17
C HIS A 49 -15.26 -18.09 -3.19
N SER A 50 -14.13 -18.65 -2.75
CA SER A 50 -13.17 -19.37 -3.60
C SER A 50 -12.39 -20.42 -2.81
N ARG A 51 -11.76 -21.39 -3.51
CA ARG A 51 -10.90 -22.43 -2.88
C ARG A 51 -9.81 -21.82 -1.98
N ARG A 52 -9.18 -20.73 -2.45
CA ARG A 52 -8.17 -20.00 -1.67
C ARG A 52 -8.77 -19.37 -0.42
N SER A 53 -9.96 -18.81 -0.52
CA SER A 53 -10.63 -18.16 0.62
C SER A 53 -11.14 -19.20 1.64
N MET A 54 -11.54 -20.38 1.18
CA MET A 54 -11.81 -21.54 2.05
C MET A 54 -10.57 -21.98 2.84
N LEU A 55 -9.39 -22.08 2.19
CA LEU A 55 -8.14 -22.37 2.89
C LEU A 55 -7.76 -21.28 3.89
N LYS A 56 -7.91 -19.99 3.52
CA LYS A 56 -7.70 -18.87 4.43
C LYS A 56 -8.62 -18.96 5.66
N ALA A 57 -9.91 -19.22 5.44
CA ALA A 57 -10.90 -19.34 6.51
C ALA A 57 -10.63 -20.54 7.43
N GLY A 58 -10.30 -21.71 6.86
CA GLY A 58 -9.95 -22.90 7.62
C GLY A 58 -8.69 -22.70 8.48
N LEU A 59 -7.63 -22.13 7.89
CA LEU A 59 -6.40 -21.81 8.63
C LEU A 59 -6.65 -20.76 9.72
N ALA A 60 -7.45 -19.73 9.44
CA ALA A 60 -7.83 -18.73 10.45
C ALA A 60 -8.63 -19.34 11.61
N GLY A 61 -9.54 -20.28 11.33
CA GLY A 61 -10.28 -21.01 12.36
C GLY A 61 -9.37 -21.89 13.23
N LEU A 62 -8.48 -22.67 12.61
CA LEU A 62 -7.50 -23.49 13.33
C LEU A 62 -6.54 -22.65 14.18
N ALA A 63 -6.04 -21.55 13.62
CA ALA A 63 -5.20 -20.60 14.33
C ALA A 63 -5.95 -19.94 15.48
N GLY A 64 -7.23 -19.58 15.29
CA GLY A 64 -8.06 -18.99 16.34
C GLY A 64 -8.28 -19.93 17.53
N ILE A 65 -8.46 -21.23 17.28
CA ILE A 65 -8.62 -22.24 18.33
C ILE A 65 -7.31 -22.48 19.10
N SER A 66 -6.16 -22.50 18.42
CA SER A 66 -4.86 -22.71 19.06
C SER A 66 -4.25 -21.45 19.70
N PHE A 67 -4.84 -20.28 19.43
CA PHE A 67 -4.33 -18.99 19.90
C PHE A 67 -4.26 -18.83 21.43
N PRO A 68 -5.29 -19.24 22.22
CA PRO A 68 -5.25 -19.10 23.67
C PRO A 68 -4.12 -19.90 24.32
N ASP A 69 -3.87 -21.12 23.85
CA ASP A 69 -2.78 -21.98 24.35
C ASP A 69 -1.41 -21.38 24.02
N LEU A 70 -1.26 -20.78 22.82
CA LEU A 70 -0.04 -20.07 22.45
C LEU A 70 0.22 -18.88 23.38
N LEU A 71 -0.82 -18.08 23.70
CA LEU A 71 -0.70 -16.96 24.63
C LEU A 71 -0.35 -17.43 26.06
N ARG A 72 -0.92 -18.56 26.50
CA ARG A 72 -0.59 -19.17 27.79
C ARG A 72 0.88 -19.61 27.84
N LEU A 73 1.35 -20.34 26.83
CA LEU A 73 2.76 -20.76 26.73
C LEU A 73 3.71 -19.56 26.70
N ARG A 74 3.31 -18.46 26.06
CA ARG A 74 4.07 -17.20 26.06
C ARG A 74 4.14 -16.57 27.46
N ALA A 75 3.04 -16.57 28.21
CA ALA A 75 3.00 -16.06 29.58
C ALA A 75 3.86 -16.92 30.53
N ASP A 76 3.77 -18.25 30.43
CA ASP A 76 4.58 -19.18 31.22
C ASP A 76 6.07 -19.00 30.90
N ALA A 77 6.43 -18.86 29.62
CA ALA A 77 7.81 -18.58 29.22
C ALA A 77 8.32 -17.25 29.80
N ALA A 78 7.50 -16.20 29.84
CA ALA A 78 7.87 -14.93 30.46
C ALA A 78 8.10 -15.07 31.98
N ALA A 79 7.33 -15.93 32.67
CA ALA A 79 7.50 -16.21 34.10
C ALA A 79 8.81 -16.95 34.43
N THR A 80 9.36 -17.73 33.49
CA THR A 80 10.64 -18.44 33.69
C THR A 80 11.88 -17.54 33.68
N GLY A 81 11.73 -16.22 33.49
CA GLY A 81 12.82 -15.25 33.54
C GLY A 81 13.81 -15.35 32.37
N ARG A 82 13.57 -16.24 31.41
CA ARG A 82 14.36 -16.31 30.17
C ARG A 82 13.99 -15.11 29.29
N PRO A 83 14.93 -14.25 28.89
CA PRO A 83 14.62 -13.15 28.01
C PRO A 83 14.09 -13.71 26.68
N MET A 84 12.79 -13.55 26.43
CA MET A 84 12.25 -13.68 25.09
C MET A 84 12.99 -12.66 24.23
N GLY A 85 13.73 -13.11 23.21
CA GLY A 85 14.60 -12.27 22.39
C GLY A 85 13.83 -11.11 21.74
N GLY A 86 13.71 -9.99 22.45
CA GLY A 86 12.78 -8.90 22.11
C GLY A 86 13.43 -7.52 22.00
N ASN A 87 14.71 -7.37 22.34
CA ASN A 87 15.35 -6.06 22.40
C ASN A 87 16.16 -5.74 21.14
N LYS A 88 15.62 -6.04 19.95
CA LYS A 88 16.20 -5.61 18.68
C LYS A 88 15.16 -4.80 17.91
N SER A 89 15.24 -3.48 18.04
CA SER A 89 14.49 -2.53 17.23
C SER A 89 15.36 -2.05 16.08
N VAL A 90 14.84 -2.09 14.85
CA VAL A 90 15.49 -1.56 13.65
C VAL A 90 14.65 -0.40 13.12
N ILE A 91 15.27 0.76 12.89
CA ILE A 91 14.64 1.88 12.19
C ILE A 91 15.05 1.79 10.73
N LEU A 92 14.08 1.60 9.84
CA LEU A 92 14.30 1.62 8.39
C LEU A 92 14.02 3.02 7.85
N LEU A 93 15.05 3.68 7.34
CA LEU A 93 14.93 4.98 6.68
C LEU A 93 14.99 4.78 5.16
N TRP A 94 13.88 5.03 4.48
CA TRP A 94 13.83 4.97 3.01
C TRP A 94 14.11 6.34 2.41
N MET A 95 15.35 6.58 2.00
CA MET A 95 15.75 7.82 1.34
C MET A 95 15.89 7.56 -0.16
N THR A 96 15.17 8.31 -0.99
CA THR A 96 15.37 8.28 -2.45
C THR A 96 16.78 8.79 -2.77
N GLY A 97 17.65 7.91 -3.28
CA GLY A 97 19.06 8.23 -3.56
C GLY A 97 20.04 8.03 -2.39
N GLY A 98 19.57 7.62 -1.21
CA GLY A 98 20.43 7.39 -0.03
C GLY A 98 20.96 8.68 0.61
N PRO A 99 21.70 8.57 1.72
CA PRO A 99 22.31 9.72 2.36
C PRO A 99 23.58 10.14 1.61
N SER A 100 23.89 11.43 1.57
CA SER A 100 25.11 11.91 0.91
C SER A 100 26.36 11.44 1.66
N HIS A 101 27.46 11.21 0.93
CA HIS A 101 28.72 10.79 1.53
C HIS A 101 29.31 11.85 2.46
N ILE A 102 29.21 13.13 2.07
CA ILE A 102 29.64 14.28 2.87
C ILE A 102 28.82 14.38 4.17
N ASP A 103 27.54 14.01 4.17
CA ASP A 103 26.71 14.15 5.38
C ASP A 103 26.83 12.96 6.34
N THR A 104 27.38 11.82 5.89
CA THR A 104 27.41 10.57 6.68
C THR A 104 28.81 10.19 7.11
N TRP A 105 29.73 10.07 6.15
CA TRP A 105 31.02 9.40 6.35
C TRP A 105 32.20 10.38 6.37
N ASP A 106 32.09 11.51 5.68
CA ASP A 106 33.17 12.49 5.55
C ASP A 106 32.64 13.93 5.60
N VAL A 107 32.25 14.38 6.79
CA VAL A 107 31.68 15.71 7.06
C VAL A 107 32.66 16.86 6.85
N LYS A 108 33.91 16.58 6.45
CA LYS A 108 34.98 17.56 6.17
C LYS A 108 34.89 18.81 7.06
N PRO A 109 35.08 18.66 8.39
CA PRO A 109 34.79 19.72 9.35
C PRO A 109 35.61 20.99 9.09
N ASP A 110 36.81 20.86 8.53
CA ASP A 110 37.74 21.95 8.24
C ASP A 110 37.57 22.56 6.83
N ALA A 111 36.65 22.03 6.01
CA ALA A 111 36.39 22.57 4.68
C ALA A 111 35.54 23.85 4.73
N PRO A 112 35.70 24.76 3.74
CA PRO A 112 34.87 25.96 3.60
C PRO A 112 33.37 25.64 3.55
N SER A 113 32.54 26.58 4.03
CA SER A 113 31.07 26.46 4.11
C SER A 113 30.40 26.11 2.79
N GLU A 114 31.02 26.45 1.67
CA GLU A 114 30.53 26.18 0.31
C GLU A 114 30.65 24.71 -0.08
N ILE A 115 31.55 23.95 0.57
CA ILE A 115 31.91 22.57 0.21
C ILE A 115 31.51 21.57 1.30
N ARG A 116 31.44 22.01 2.57
CA ARG A 116 30.99 21.17 3.68
C ARG A 116 29.46 21.11 3.78
N GLY A 117 28.95 19.98 4.25
CA GLY A 117 27.54 19.81 4.58
C GLY A 117 27.10 20.70 5.75
N PRO A 118 25.78 20.88 5.95
CA PRO A 118 25.25 21.70 7.04
C PRO A 118 25.45 21.08 8.44
N PHE A 119 25.78 19.80 8.50
CA PHE A 119 25.93 19.05 9.74
C PHE A 119 27.36 19.13 10.30
N LYS A 120 27.50 19.00 11.63
CA LYS A 120 28.78 18.90 12.33
C LYS A 120 29.00 17.46 12.78
N ASN A 121 30.27 17.05 12.89
CA ASN A 121 30.61 15.76 13.49
C ASN A 121 30.15 15.69 14.96
N ILE A 122 29.80 14.49 15.40
CA ILE A 122 29.58 14.16 16.80
C ILE A 122 30.76 13.29 17.22
N PRO A 123 31.45 13.59 18.35
CA PRO A 123 32.56 12.78 18.79
C PRO A 123 32.11 11.35 19.09
N THR A 124 32.79 10.37 18.51
CA THR A 124 32.54 8.96 18.77
C THR A 124 33.22 8.55 20.09
N ARG A 125 32.82 7.40 20.64
CA ARG A 125 33.42 6.86 21.88
C ARG A 125 34.92 6.57 21.73
N ILE A 126 35.39 6.30 20.51
CA ILE A 126 36.79 5.98 20.20
C ILE A 126 37.39 7.20 19.48
N PRO A 127 38.38 7.90 20.05
CA PRO A 127 39.01 9.02 19.36
C PRO A 127 39.61 8.58 18.01
N GLY A 128 39.32 9.33 16.95
CA GLY A 128 39.89 9.10 15.61
C GLY A 128 39.04 8.25 14.66
N VAL A 129 37.81 7.87 15.03
CA VAL A 129 36.81 7.26 14.13
C VAL A 129 35.53 8.07 14.06
#